data_AF-A0A451ADM2-F1
#
_entry.id   AF-A0A451ADM2-F1
#
_cell.length_a   1.000
_cell.length_b   1.000
_cell.length_c   1.000
_cell.angle_alpha   90.00
_cell.angle_beta   90.00
_cell.angle_gamma   90.00
#
_symmetry.space_group_name_H-M   'P 1'
#
loop_
_entity.id
_entity.type
_entity.pdbx_description
1 polymer ?
#
loop_
_entity_poly.entity_id
_entity_poly.type
_entity_poly.pdbx_seq_one_letter_code
_entity_poly.pdbx_strand_id
1 'polypeptide(L)'
;ATLQKLGVIPSFSRPSVSDDNPYSESLFRTLKYCPAYPGKLFENIEQARQWVHRFVQWYNQEHRHSAIRYVTPGQRHKGGVCQQSV
;
A
#
# COMPACT_ATOMS: atom_id res chain seq x y z
N ALA A 1 -19.26 8.11 14.33
CA ALA A 1 -20.17 7.11 14.95
C ALA A 1 -20.27 5.77 14.21
N THR A 2 -19.72 5.61 13.00
CA THR A 2 -19.80 4.35 12.22
C THR A 2 -18.77 3.29 12.64
N LEU A 3 -17.53 3.68 12.95
CA LEU A 3 -16.45 2.74 13.34
C LEU A 3 -16.70 2.08 14.70
N GLN A 4 -17.17 2.85 15.69
CA GLN A 4 -17.54 2.32 17.01
C GLN A 4 -18.74 1.36 16.93
N LYS A 5 -19.70 1.60 16.03
CA LYS A 5 -20.82 0.67 15.77
C LYS A 5 -20.37 -0.67 15.20
N LEU A 6 -19.23 -0.70 14.52
CA LEU A 6 -18.61 -1.92 13.98
C LEU A 6 -17.60 -2.54 14.97
N GLY A 7 -17.52 -2.04 16.21
CA GLY A 7 -16.56 -2.50 17.22
C GLY A 7 -15.11 -2.12 16.93
N VAL A 8 -14.85 -1.23 15.97
CA VAL A 8 -13.51 -0.77 15.61
C VAL A 8 -13.10 0.35 16.57
N ILE A 9 -12.08 0.08 17.39
CA ILE A 9 -11.47 1.06 18.29
C ILE A 9 -10.53 1.95 17.46
N PRO A 10 -10.79 3.27 17.37
CA PRO A 10 -9.87 4.17 16.69
C PRO A 10 -8.61 4.37 17.53
N SER A 11 -7.45 4.15 16.93
CA SER A 11 -6.14 4.52 17.49
C SER A 11 -5.55 5.60 16.60
N PHE A 12 -5.04 6.67 17.20
CA PHE A 12 -4.46 7.80 16.50
C PHE A 12 -2.98 7.95 16.89
N SER A 13 -2.14 8.21 15.90
CA SER A 13 -0.74 8.60 16.11
C SER A 13 -0.64 9.89 16.90
N ARG A 14 0.50 10.12 17.54
CA ARG A 14 0.74 11.38 18.25
C ARG A 14 0.71 12.55 17.25
N PRO A 15 0.22 13.73 17.66
CA PRO A 15 0.26 14.91 16.81
C PRO A 15 1.68 15.17 16.30
N SER A 16 1.81 15.36 14.98
CA SER A 16 3.07 15.69 14.31
C SER A 16 4.18 14.63 14.36
N VAL A 17 3.86 13.37 14.71
CA VAL A 17 4.81 12.25 14.64
C VAL A 17 4.42 11.29 13.53
N SER A 18 5.03 11.46 12.36
CA SER A 18 4.78 10.61 11.20
C SER A 18 5.42 9.22 11.33
N ASP A 19 6.47 9.11 12.15
CA ASP A 19 7.18 7.86 12.47
C ASP A 19 6.32 6.80 13.18
N ASP A 20 5.18 7.17 13.76
CA ASP A 20 4.29 6.25 14.49
C ASP A 20 3.57 5.27 13.53
N ASN A 21 3.64 5.46 12.20
CA ASN A 21 3.06 4.56 11.21
C ASN A 21 4.04 4.21 10.06
N PRO A 22 5.12 3.47 10.38
CA PRO A 22 6.18 3.16 9.42
C PRO A 22 5.68 2.36 8.21
N TYR A 23 4.61 1.57 8.40
CA TYR A 23 4.00 0.78 7.32
C TYR A 23 3.34 1.67 6.27
N SER A 24 2.52 2.64 6.69
CA SER A 24 1.90 3.57 5.73
C SER A 24 2.93 4.50 5.10
N GLU A 25 3.93 4.98 5.85
CA GLU A 25 5.01 5.79 5.29
C GLU A 25 5.78 5.04 4.19
N SER A 26 6.14 3.77 4.45
CA SER A 26 6.79 2.92 3.45
C SER A 26 5.94 2.77 2.18
N LEU A 27 4.62 2.57 2.33
CA LEU A 27 3.69 2.51 1.20
C LEU A 27 3.65 3.82 0.41
N PHE A 28 3.55 4.97 1.07
CA PHE A 28 3.56 6.28 0.40
C PHE A 28 4.89 6.58 -0.28
N ARG A 29 6.00 6.12 0.29
CA ARG A 29 7.30 6.17 -0.37
C ARG A 29 7.27 5.35 -1.66
N THR A 30 6.87 4.08 -1.60
CA THR A 30 6.76 3.23 -2.81
C THR A 30 5.84 3.84 -3.87
N LEU A 31 4.74 4.47 -3.45
CA LEU A 31 3.83 5.17 -4.36
C LEU A 31 4.56 6.28 -5.13
N LYS A 32 5.31 7.14 -4.45
CA LYS A 32 6.03 8.28 -5.05
C LYS A 32 7.19 7.87 -5.95
N TYR A 33 7.88 6.78 -5.61
CA TYR A 33 9.05 6.29 -6.35
C TYR A 33 8.69 5.17 -7.35
N CYS A 34 7.41 4.88 -7.54
CA CYS A 34 6.96 3.89 -8.53
C CYS A 34 7.32 4.38 -9.96
N PRO A 35 7.80 3.51 -10.86
CA PRO A 35 8.09 3.89 -12.25
C PRO A 35 6.89 4.48 -13.01
N ALA A 36 5.68 4.11 -12.60
CA ALA A 36 4.43 4.60 -13.18
C ALA A 36 3.91 5.90 -12.54
N TYR A 37 4.72 6.58 -11.72
CA TYR A 37 4.34 7.84 -11.09
C TYR A 37 4.03 8.90 -12.16
N PRO A 38 2.89 9.61 -12.06
CA PRO A 38 2.47 10.53 -13.09
C PRO A 38 3.39 11.76 -13.07
N GLY A 39 4.15 11.95 -14.16
CA GLY A 39 4.95 13.17 -14.35
C GLY A 39 4.11 14.40 -14.70
N LYS A 40 2.81 14.22 -15.00
CA LYS A 40 1.84 15.29 -15.29
C LYS A 40 0.75 15.32 -14.23
N LEU A 41 0.17 16.49 -14.02
CA LEU A 41 -0.99 16.68 -13.15
C LEU A 41 -2.17 15.86 -13.68
N PHE A 42 -3.01 15.34 -12.77
CA PHE A 42 -4.27 14.73 -13.15
C PHE A 42 -5.27 15.81 -13.58
N GLU A 43 -6.05 15.54 -14.62
CA GLU A 43 -7.04 16.50 -15.15
C GLU A 43 -8.33 16.50 -14.31
N ASN A 44 -8.64 15.37 -13.65
CA ASN A 44 -9.81 15.21 -12.80
C ASN A 44 -9.58 14.14 -11.72
N ILE A 45 -10.50 14.08 -10.75
CA ILE A 45 -10.41 13.14 -9.62
C ILE A 45 -10.60 11.68 -10.06
N GLU A 46 -11.32 11.42 -11.14
CA GLU A 46 -11.52 10.09 -11.72
C GLU A 46 -10.21 9.49 -12.22
N GLN A 47 -9.39 10.28 -12.94
CA GLN A 47 -8.05 9.86 -13.38
C GLN A 47 -7.15 9.54 -12.18
N ALA A 48 -7.17 10.37 -11.14
CA ALA A 48 -6.42 10.12 -9.92
C ALA A 48 -6.86 8.80 -9.25
N ARG A 49 -8.17 8.57 -9.13
CA ARG A 49 -8.73 7.32 -8.58
C ARG A 49 -8.32 6.09 -9.39
N GLN A 50 -8.42 6.16 -10.72
CA GLN A 50 -8.02 5.06 -11.60
C GLN A 50 -6.53 4.77 -11.51
N TRP A 51 -5.69 5.81 -11.40
CA TRP A 51 -4.26 5.65 -11.23
C TRP A 51 -3.93 5.01 -9.88
N VAL A 52 -4.52 5.50 -8.77
CA VAL A 52 -4.33 4.91 -7.44
C VAL A 52 -4.81 3.45 -7.42
N HIS A 53 -5.93 3.14 -8.06
CA HIS A 53 -6.42 1.76 -8.14
C HIS A 53 -5.43 0.84 -8.85
N ARG A 54 -4.87 1.27 -9.99
CA ARG A 54 -3.82 0.53 -10.70
C ARG A 54 -2.57 0.35 -9.84
N PHE A 55 -2.16 1.42 -9.14
CA PHE A 55 -1.05 1.35 -8.19
C PHE A 55 -1.29 0.30 -7.09
N VAL A 56 -2.48 0.30 -6.47
CA VAL A 56 -2.83 -0.66 -5.41
C VAL A 56 -2.86 -2.10 -5.94
N GLN A 57 -3.36 -2.32 -7.15
CA GLN A 57 -3.32 -3.64 -7.79
C GLN A 57 -1.89 -4.11 -8.01
N TRP A 58 -1.05 -3.26 -8.61
CA TRP A 58 0.37 -3.55 -8.85
C TRP A 58 1.12 -3.80 -7.54
N TYR A 59 0.93 -2.96 -6.52
CA TYR A 59 1.57 -3.10 -5.21
C TYR A 59 1.24 -4.43 -4.55
N ASN A 60 -0.03 -4.86 -4.61
CA ASN A 60 -0.47 -6.08 -3.96
C ASN A 60 -0.16 -7.36 -4.74
N GLN A 61 -0.10 -7.30 -6.07
CA GLN A 61 -0.06 -8.50 -6.91
C GLN A 61 1.24 -8.69 -7.68
N GLU A 62 2.01 -7.63 -7.92
CA GLU A 62 3.18 -7.65 -8.81
C GLU A 62 4.45 -7.16 -8.09
N HIS A 63 4.34 -6.14 -7.23
CA HIS A 63 5.47 -5.60 -6.49
C HIS A 63 5.95 -6.61 -5.42
N ARG A 64 7.15 -7.15 -5.63
CA ARG A 64 7.80 -8.07 -4.69
C ARG A 64 8.56 -7.29 -3.64
N HIS A 65 8.35 -7.66 -2.38
CA HIS A 65 8.96 -6.98 -1.24
C HIS A 65 10.09 -7.84 -0.67
N SER A 66 11.31 -7.31 -0.66
CA SER A 66 12.48 -8.00 -0.08
C SER A 66 12.27 -8.35 1.39
N ALA A 67 11.61 -7.48 2.16
CA ALA A 67 11.28 -7.68 3.57
C ALA A 67 10.38 -8.90 3.86
N ILE A 68 9.70 -9.44 2.85
CA ILE A 68 8.85 -10.64 2.97
C ILE A 68 9.32 -11.77 2.04
N ARG A 69 10.63 -11.92 1.85
CA ARG A 69 11.24 -12.97 1.00
C ARG A 69 10.85 -12.88 -0.47
N TYR A 70 10.74 -11.65 -1.00
CA TYR A 70 10.44 -11.40 -2.42
C TYR A 70 9.10 -11.98 -2.92
N VAL A 71 8.13 -12.15 -2.03
CA VAL A 71 6.74 -12.44 -2.42
C VAL A 71 5.93 -11.15 -2.51
N THR A 72 4.77 -11.19 -3.18
CA THR A 72 3.84 -10.05 -3.21
C THR A 72 2.95 -10.06 -1.97
N PRO A 73 2.44 -8.88 -1.52
CA PRO A 73 1.59 -8.81 -0.34
C PRO A 73 0.35 -9.71 -0.46
N GLY A 74 -0.25 -9.80 -1.66
CA GLY A 74 -1.38 -10.66 -1.94
C GLY A 74 -1.05 -12.16 -1.84
N GLN A 75 0.15 -12.57 -2.27
CA GLN A 75 0.62 -13.95 -2.10
C GLN A 75 0.78 -14.29 -0.62
N ARG A 76 1.42 -13.41 0.16
CA ARG A 76 1.61 -13.62 1.60
C ARG A 76 0.29 -13.63 2.37
N HIS A 77 -0.63 -12.75 2.02
CA HIS A 77 -1.96 -12.68 2.65
C HIS A 77 -2.78 -13.96 2.42
N LYS A 78 -2.66 -14.57 1.25
CA LYS A 78 -3.33 -15.84 0.90
C LYS A 78 -2.62 -17.09 1.46
N GLY A 79 -1.55 -16.94 2.26
CA GLY A 79 -0.78 -18.06 2.81
C GLY A 79 0.19 -18.73 1.82
N GLY A 80 0.47 -18.10 0.68
CA GLY A 80 1.39 -18.63 -0.32
C GLY A 80 2.83 -18.68 0.19
N VAL A 81 3.36 -19.89 0.37
CA VAL A 81 4.78 -20.17 0.59
C VAL A 81 5.59 -19.81 -0.66
N CYS A 82 6.80 -19.26 -0.48
CA CYS A 82 7.78 -19.09 -1.56
C CYS A 82 7.89 -20.39 -2.35
N GLN A 83 7.66 -20.36 -3.67
CA GLN A 83 8.40 -21.24 -4.56
C GLN A 83 9.86 -20.76 -4.53
N GLN A 84 10.66 -21.35 -3.64
CA GLN A 84 12.10 -21.36 -3.83
C GLN A 84 12.34 -22.24 -5.06
N SER A 85 12.58 -21.61 -6.21
CA SER A 85 13.27 -22.31 -7.29
C SER A 85 14.67 -22.61 -6.78
N VAL A 86 14.95 -23.89 -6.64
CA VAL A 86 16.30 -24.48 -6.58
C VAL A 86 17.17 -24.02 -7.73
#